data_AF-A0ABD0KSU5-F1
#
_entry.id   AF-A0ABD0KSU5-F1
#
_cell.length_a   1.000
_cell.length_b   1.000
_cell.length_c   1.000
_cell.angle_alpha   90.00
_cell.angle_beta   90.00
_cell.angle_gamma   90.00
#
_symmetry.space_group_name_H-M   'P 1'
#
loop_
_entity.id
_entity.type
_entity.pdbx_description
1 polymer ?
#
loop_
_entity_poly.entity_id
_entity_poly.type
_entity_poly.pdbx_seq_one_letter_code
_entity_poly.pdbx_strand_id
1 'polypeptide(L)'
;MIESVQARQRGAYDFESHYDNLCALQDSVPLAAVKAHLSSGVLDINADRVRATDWMPILNTLQINKSLEYVAVRSFFQPASDSDDKRTAVMKRKTPAIRSKEITFRLCKALRDCLSVSPTLMYIELQGLPLRERDIQALMKGVLKNSTLCHLSMEYCRVGDTGLESESSFY
;
A
#
# COMPACT_ATOMS: atom_id res chain seq x y z
N MET A 1 -13.09 -14.70 -14.71
CA MET A 1 -13.71 -15.73 -13.84
C MET A 1 -14.14 -15.03 -12.56
N ILE A 2 -15.42 -15.10 -12.18
CA ILE A 2 -15.91 -14.48 -10.94
C ILE A 2 -15.63 -15.46 -9.80
N GLU A 3 -14.82 -15.06 -8.81
CA GLU A 3 -14.60 -15.87 -7.60
C GLU A 3 -15.93 -16.13 -6.88
N SER A 4 -16.11 -17.35 -6.36
CA SER A 4 -17.31 -17.68 -5.59
C SER A 4 -17.37 -16.87 -4.29
N VAL A 5 -18.58 -16.56 -3.83
CA VAL A 5 -18.80 -15.80 -2.58
C VAL A 5 -18.13 -16.49 -1.37
N GLN A 6 -18.11 -17.82 -1.35
CA GLN A 6 -17.47 -18.62 -0.30
C GLN A 6 -15.94 -18.49 -0.32
N ALA A 7 -15.31 -18.46 -1.49
CA ALA A 7 -13.87 -18.24 -1.61
C ALA A 7 -13.48 -16.85 -1.10
N ARG A 8 -14.26 -15.83 -1.44
CA ARG A 8 -14.06 -14.45 -0.95
C ARG A 8 -14.24 -14.32 0.56
N GLN A 9 -15.23 -15.02 1.14
CA GLN A 9 -15.44 -15.01 2.58
C GLN A 9 -14.29 -15.68 3.35
N ARG A 10 -13.73 -16.78 2.82
CA ARG A 10 -12.53 -17.41 3.42
C ARG A 10 -11.30 -16.53 3.25
N GLY A 11 -11.09 -15.98 2.06
CA GLY A 11 -9.96 -15.09 1.78
C GLY A 11 -9.96 -13.79 2.61
N ALA A 12 -11.13 -13.36 3.10
CA ALA A 12 -11.22 -12.24 4.02
C ALA A 12 -10.52 -12.51 5.37
N TYR A 13 -10.46 -13.76 5.83
CA TYR A 13 -9.80 -14.11 7.10
C TYR A 13 -8.43 -14.77 6.91
N ASP A 14 -8.14 -15.27 5.71
CA ASP A 14 -6.85 -15.85 5.34
C ASP A 14 -6.16 -14.98 4.27
N PHE A 15 -5.37 -14.01 4.74
CA PHE A 15 -4.66 -13.08 3.87
C PHE A 15 -3.68 -13.80 2.94
N GLU A 16 -2.92 -14.76 3.48
CA GLU A 16 -1.84 -15.42 2.75
C GLU A 16 -2.39 -16.23 1.58
N SER A 17 -3.37 -17.10 1.82
CA SER A 17 -3.96 -17.92 0.77
C SER A 17 -4.66 -17.08 -0.30
N HIS A 18 -5.34 -16.00 0.10
CA HIS A 18 -6.00 -15.12 -0.86
C HIS A 18 -5.00 -14.32 -1.70
N TYR A 19 -3.92 -13.83 -1.08
CA TYR A 19 -2.82 -13.18 -1.79
C TYR A 19 -2.15 -14.12 -2.79
N ASP A 20 -1.83 -15.35 -2.39
CA ASP A 20 -1.23 -16.35 -3.28
C ASP A 20 -2.14 -16.66 -4.49
N ASN A 21 -3.44 -16.81 -4.26
CA ASN A 21 -4.42 -17.00 -5.34
C ASN A 21 -4.47 -15.81 -6.30
N LEU A 22 -4.54 -14.58 -5.78
CA LEU A 22 -4.55 -13.38 -6.64
C LEU A 22 -3.24 -13.20 -7.40
N CYS A 23 -2.11 -13.60 -6.81
CA CYS A 23 -0.83 -13.62 -7.49
C CYS A 23 -0.85 -14.59 -8.67
N ALA A 24 -1.34 -15.81 -8.45
CA ALA A 24 -1.48 -16.83 -9.50
C ALA A 24 -2.44 -16.39 -10.62
N LEU A 25 -3.57 -15.75 -10.30
CA LEU A 25 -4.52 -15.22 -11.29
C LEU A 25 -3.96 -14.07 -12.15
N GLN A 26 -2.87 -13.45 -11.71
CA GLN A 26 -2.23 -12.32 -12.39
C GLN A 26 -0.83 -12.66 -12.93
N ASP A 27 -0.47 -13.95 -12.98
CA ASP A 27 0.84 -14.43 -13.41
C ASP A 27 2.01 -13.73 -12.66
N SER A 28 1.81 -13.45 -11.37
CA SER A 28 2.79 -12.81 -10.51
C SER A 28 3.27 -13.75 -9.41
N VAL A 29 4.47 -13.51 -8.89
CA VAL A 29 5.07 -14.33 -7.83
C VAL A 29 4.81 -13.67 -6.46
N PRO A 30 4.24 -14.40 -5.48
CA PRO A 30 4.05 -13.88 -4.13
C PRO A 30 5.36 -13.36 -3.53
N LEU A 31 5.33 -12.14 -3.01
CA LEU A 31 6.51 -11.51 -2.40
C LEU A 31 6.70 -12.02 -0.97
N ALA A 32 7.88 -12.55 -0.66
CA ALA A 32 8.22 -12.99 0.71
C ALA A 32 8.03 -11.87 1.74
N ALA A 33 8.30 -10.62 1.37
CA ALA A 33 8.09 -9.46 2.24
C ALA A 33 6.62 -9.25 2.63
N VAL A 34 5.66 -9.58 1.75
CA VAL A 34 4.22 -9.49 2.06
C VAL A 34 3.82 -10.58 3.06
N LYS A 35 4.47 -11.74 3.01
CA LYS A 35 4.15 -12.93 3.82
C LYS A 35 4.88 -12.98 5.16
N ALA A 36 5.90 -12.15 5.36
CA ALA A 36 6.88 -12.28 6.45
C ALA A 36 6.28 -12.30 7.87
N HIS A 37 5.20 -11.56 8.11
CA HIS A 37 4.64 -11.37 9.45
C HIS A 37 3.12 -11.64 9.54
N LEU A 38 2.54 -12.28 8.50
CA LEU A 38 1.10 -12.53 8.44
C LEU A 38 0.60 -13.45 9.56
N SER A 39 1.43 -14.40 10.02
CA SER A 39 1.11 -15.27 11.16
C SER A 39 0.89 -14.50 12.48
N SER A 40 1.42 -13.29 12.57
CA SER A 40 1.26 -12.38 13.71
C SER A 40 0.18 -11.32 13.47
N GLY A 41 -0.60 -11.42 12.39
CA GLY A 41 -1.60 -10.42 12.01
C GLY A 41 -0.99 -9.12 11.47
N VAL A 42 0.26 -9.14 11.01
CA VAL A 42 1.00 -7.95 10.58
C VAL A 42 1.29 -8.02 9.08
N LEU A 43 0.90 -6.97 8.36
CA LEU A 43 1.39 -6.69 7.01
C LEU A 43 2.36 -5.51 7.08
N ASP A 44 3.66 -5.75 6.87
CA ASP A 44 4.69 -4.71 6.88
C ASP A 44 5.51 -4.79 5.59
N ILE A 45 5.32 -3.82 4.71
CA ILE A 45 5.97 -3.81 3.39
C ILE A 45 6.81 -2.57 3.16
N ASN A 46 8.04 -2.80 2.67
CA ASN A 46 8.84 -1.76 2.04
C ASN A 46 8.35 -1.53 0.61
N ALA A 47 7.62 -0.43 0.42
CA ALA A 47 6.97 -0.04 -0.82
C ALA A 47 7.97 0.26 -1.95
N ASP A 48 9.23 0.56 -1.63
CA ASP A 48 10.27 0.82 -2.63
C ASP A 48 10.62 -0.44 -3.44
N ARG A 49 10.37 -1.62 -2.87
CA ARG A 49 10.73 -2.92 -3.44
C ARG A 49 9.58 -3.59 -4.19
N VAL A 50 8.39 -2.99 -4.20
CA VAL A 50 7.19 -3.55 -4.85
C VAL A 50 7.07 -3.00 -6.26
N ARG A 51 7.05 -3.89 -7.27
CA ARG A 51 6.87 -3.49 -8.68
C ARG A 51 5.43 -3.06 -8.91
N ALA A 52 5.22 -2.23 -9.95
CA ALA A 52 3.89 -1.71 -10.27
C ALA A 52 2.83 -2.81 -10.46
N THR A 53 3.19 -3.93 -11.07
CA THR A 53 2.32 -5.11 -11.28
C THR A 53 1.96 -5.81 -9.98
N ASP A 54 2.87 -5.83 -9.02
CA ASP A 54 2.75 -6.63 -7.80
C ASP A 54 1.92 -5.92 -6.72
N TRP A 55 1.62 -4.63 -6.90
CA TRP A 55 0.69 -3.89 -6.02
C TRP A 55 -0.72 -4.46 -6.11
N MET A 56 -1.14 -4.94 -7.27
CA MET A 56 -2.54 -5.31 -7.48
C MET A 56 -3.02 -6.45 -6.57
N PRO A 57 -2.33 -7.59 -6.49
CA PRO A 57 -2.72 -8.65 -5.57
C PRO A 57 -2.72 -8.17 -4.11
N ILE A 58 -1.71 -7.39 -3.70
CA ILE A 58 -1.60 -6.86 -2.33
C ILE A 58 -2.84 -6.02 -1.97
N LEU A 59 -3.18 -5.05 -2.82
CA LEU A 59 -4.29 -4.13 -2.56
C LEU A 59 -5.65 -4.83 -2.59
N ASN A 60 -5.82 -5.78 -3.51
CA ASN A 60 -7.07 -6.54 -3.63
C ASN A 60 -7.28 -7.51 -2.46
N THR A 61 -6.20 -8.09 -1.92
CA THR A 61 -6.28 -8.89 -0.69
C THR A 61 -6.59 -8.01 0.51
N LEU A 62 -5.87 -6.89 0.64
CA LEU A 62 -6.02 -5.97 1.77
C LEU A 62 -7.44 -5.43 1.90
N GLN A 63 -8.07 -5.01 0.81
CA GLN A 63 -9.38 -4.33 0.86
C GLN A 63 -10.52 -5.17 1.45
N ILE A 64 -10.40 -6.50 1.48
CA ILE A 64 -11.42 -7.39 2.04
C ILE A 64 -10.99 -8.04 3.35
N ASN A 65 -9.76 -7.78 3.82
CA ASN A 65 -9.20 -8.49 4.95
C ASN A 65 -9.87 -8.11 6.28
N LYS A 66 -9.98 -9.10 7.17
CA LYS A 66 -10.65 -9.03 8.47
C LYS A 66 -9.83 -9.66 9.60
N SER A 67 -8.57 -10.00 9.34
CA SER A 67 -7.71 -10.74 10.29
C SER A 67 -6.42 -10.02 10.62
N LEU A 68 -5.99 -9.05 9.81
CA LEU A 68 -4.84 -8.22 10.14
C LEU A 68 -5.19 -7.28 11.30
N GLU A 69 -4.24 -7.13 12.20
CA GLU A 69 -4.28 -6.20 13.34
C GLU A 69 -3.44 -4.95 13.06
N TYR A 70 -2.40 -5.09 12.23
CA TYR A 70 -1.43 -4.05 11.94
C TYR A 70 -1.08 -4.04 10.45
N VAL A 71 -1.12 -2.84 9.85
CA VAL A 71 -0.70 -2.62 8.46
C VAL A 71 0.29 -1.46 8.39
N ALA A 72 1.50 -1.74 7.90
CA ALA A 72 2.49 -0.73 7.58
C ALA A 72 2.93 -0.78 6.11
N VAL A 73 3.00 0.41 5.51
CA VAL A 73 3.53 0.61 4.16
C VAL A 73 4.54 1.76 4.21
N ARG A 74 5.82 1.42 4.01
CA ARG A 74 6.93 2.36 4.21
C ARG A 74 7.74 2.55 2.94
N SER A 75 8.05 3.81 2.62
CA SER A 75 8.93 4.23 1.53
C SER A 75 10.09 5.01 2.11
N PHE A 76 11.32 4.59 1.80
CA PHE A 76 12.56 5.26 2.19
C PHE A 76 13.22 5.94 0.98
N PHE A 77 12.53 6.01 -0.15
CA PHE A 77 13.00 6.68 -1.35
C PHE A 77 13.13 8.20 -1.15
N GLN A 78 14.34 8.70 -1.33
CA GLN A 78 14.65 10.12 -1.38
C GLN A 78 14.86 10.52 -2.86
N PRO A 79 14.09 11.47 -3.41
CA PRO A 79 14.40 12.02 -4.72
C PRO A 79 15.74 12.75 -4.67
N ALA A 80 16.50 12.72 -5.77
CA ALA A 80 17.73 13.50 -5.86
C ALA A 80 17.40 14.99 -5.65
N SER A 81 18.15 15.65 -4.76
CA SER A 81 18.11 17.10 -4.57
C SER A 81 18.91 17.77 -5.69
N ASP A 82 18.46 18.93 -6.18
CA ASP A 82 19.17 19.74 -7.18
C ASP A 82 20.50 20.36 -6.64
N SER A 83 20.85 20.10 -5.37
CA SER A 83 21.94 20.78 -4.66
C SER A 83 23.23 19.99 -4.44
N ASP A 84 23.33 18.72 -4.87
CA ASP A 84 24.51 17.91 -4.55
C ASP A 84 25.41 17.66 -5.77
N ASP A 85 26.45 18.49 -5.86
CA ASP A 85 27.63 18.29 -6.67
C ASP A 85 28.27 16.92 -6.37
N LYS A 86 28.30 16.07 -7.40
CA LYS A 86 29.21 14.92 -7.65
C LYS A 86 29.91 14.35 -6.40
N ARG A 87 29.41 13.20 -5.91
CA ARG A 87 30.23 12.01 -5.55
C ARG A 87 29.36 10.91 -4.94
N THR A 88 28.92 10.00 -5.79
CA THR A 88 28.97 8.54 -5.64
C THR A 88 28.04 7.99 -6.69
N ALA A 89 28.33 6.79 -7.18
CA ALA A 89 27.49 6.08 -8.14
C ALA A 89 26.12 5.75 -7.50
N VAL A 90 25.25 6.75 -7.36
CA VAL A 90 23.83 6.57 -7.08
C VAL A 90 23.25 5.99 -8.36
N MET A 91 23.45 4.68 -8.50
CA MET A 91 22.72 3.77 -9.36
C MET A 91 21.37 4.39 -9.62
N LYS A 92 21.08 4.83 -10.86
CA LYS A 92 19.84 5.49 -11.28
C LYS A 92 18.66 4.81 -10.58
N ARG A 93 18.28 5.27 -9.38
CA ARG A 93 17.35 4.53 -8.53
C ARG A 93 16.03 4.74 -9.21
N LYS A 94 15.58 3.70 -9.94
CA LYS A 94 14.31 3.74 -10.63
C LYS A 94 13.26 4.18 -9.63
N THR A 95 12.56 5.25 -9.94
CA THR A 95 11.50 5.79 -9.09
C THR A 95 10.54 4.65 -8.72
N PRO A 96 10.34 4.38 -7.42
CA PRO A 96 9.47 3.30 -6.99
C PRO A 96 8.04 3.47 -7.47
N ALA A 97 7.36 2.34 -7.71
CA ALA A 97 5.99 2.35 -8.20
C ALA A 97 5.03 3.08 -7.24
N ILE A 98 5.28 3.00 -5.92
CA ILE A 98 4.50 3.71 -4.90
C ILE A 98 4.51 5.24 -5.04
N ARG A 99 5.42 5.81 -5.84
CA ARG A 99 5.42 7.25 -6.15
C ARG A 99 4.33 7.65 -7.15
N SER A 100 3.69 6.68 -7.81
CA SER A 100 2.58 6.91 -8.73
C SER A 100 1.32 7.33 -7.99
N LYS A 101 0.68 8.40 -8.47
CA LYS A 101 -0.61 8.90 -7.99
C LYS A 101 -1.73 7.87 -8.01
N GLU A 102 -1.63 6.92 -8.94
CA GLU A 102 -2.61 5.84 -9.04
C GLU A 102 -2.39 4.81 -7.92
N ILE A 103 -1.13 4.44 -7.66
CA ILE A 103 -0.83 3.43 -6.64
C ILE A 103 -1.11 3.95 -5.24
N THR A 104 -0.75 5.21 -4.93
CA THR A 104 -1.08 5.82 -3.62
C THR A 104 -2.58 5.89 -3.39
N PHE A 105 -3.34 6.34 -4.40
CA PHE A 105 -4.79 6.44 -4.30
C PHE A 105 -5.44 5.07 -4.09
N ARG A 106 -5.01 4.06 -4.85
CA ARG A 106 -5.53 2.69 -4.70
C ARG A 106 -5.17 2.08 -3.36
N LEU A 107 -3.99 2.37 -2.82
CA LEU A 107 -3.61 1.96 -1.46
C LEU A 107 -4.54 2.55 -0.42
N CYS A 108 -4.77 3.87 -0.44
CA CYS A 108 -5.69 4.52 0.49
C CYS A 108 -7.13 4.02 0.34
N LYS A 109 -7.55 3.70 -0.89
CA LYS A 109 -8.86 3.08 -1.15
C LYS A 109 -8.96 1.67 -0.56
N ALA A 110 -7.94 0.84 -0.73
CA ALA A 110 -7.90 -0.50 -0.16
C ALA A 110 -7.91 -0.46 1.38
N LEU A 111 -7.13 0.44 1.99
CA LEU A 111 -7.14 0.66 3.44
C LEU A 111 -8.51 1.12 3.94
N ARG A 112 -9.17 2.05 3.25
CA ARG A 112 -10.54 2.49 3.56
C ARG A 112 -11.52 1.33 3.56
N ASP A 113 -11.46 0.48 2.54
CA ASP A 113 -12.36 -0.65 2.37
C ASP A 113 -12.07 -1.73 3.42
N CYS A 114 -10.79 -2.00 3.72
CA CYS A 114 -10.35 -2.85 4.83
C CYS A 114 -10.88 -2.36 6.18
N LEU A 115 -10.66 -1.08 6.51
CA LEU A 115 -11.17 -0.45 7.73
C LEU A 115 -12.70 -0.58 7.87
N SER A 116 -13.43 -0.52 6.75
CA SER A 116 -14.90 -0.62 6.76
C SER A 116 -15.41 -2.03 7.06
N VAL A 117 -14.58 -3.06 6.93
CA VAL A 117 -14.99 -4.47 7.09
C VAL A 117 -14.23 -5.21 8.18
N SER A 118 -13.07 -4.70 8.60
CA SER A 118 -12.16 -5.37 9.54
C SER A 118 -12.60 -5.13 10.99
N PRO A 119 -12.83 -6.20 11.77
CA PRO A 119 -13.10 -6.11 13.21
C PRO A 119 -11.84 -6.17 14.07
N THR A 120 -10.64 -6.30 13.49
CA THR A 120 -9.38 -6.51 14.22
C THR A 120 -8.32 -5.45 13.93
N LEU A 121 -8.46 -4.66 12.87
CA LEU A 121 -7.42 -3.71 12.47
C LEU A 121 -7.33 -2.58 13.49
N MET A 122 -6.20 -2.51 14.19
CA MET A 122 -5.93 -1.55 15.27
C MET A 122 -4.89 -0.50 14.89
N TYR A 123 -3.95 -0.85 14.00
CA TYR A 123 -2.80 -0.01 13.68
C TYR A 123 -2.61 0.16 12.16
N ILE A 124 -2.45 1.41 11.73
CA ILE A 124 -2.01 1.73 10.37
C ILE A 124 -0.82 2.69 10.43
N GLU A 125 0.26 2.35 9.74
CA GLU A 125 1.42 3.23 9.56
C GLU A 125 1.75 3.43 8.07
N LEU A 126 1.67 4.68 7.63
CA LEU A 126 2.08 5.08 6.28
C LEU A 126 3.30 5.99 6.41
N GLN A 127 4.44 5.56 5.87
CA GLN A 127 5.68 6.31 6.00
C GLN A 127 6.28 6.69 4.65
N GLY A 128 6.63 7.96 4.47
CA GLY A 128 7.37 8.43 3.29
C GLY A 128 6.58 8.38 1.98
N LEU A 129 5.26 8.23 2.03
CA LEU A 129 4.41 8.12 0.85
C LEU A 129 4.01 9.52 0.33
N PRO A 130 3.94 9.74 -1.00
CA PRO A 130 3.46 11.00 -1.56
C PRO A 130 1.92 11.05 -1.59
N LEU A 131 1.31 11.15 -0.40
CA LEU A 131 -0.15 11.15 -0.25
C LEU A 131 -0.77 12.52 -0.58
N ARG A 132 -1.71 12.53 -1.52
CA ARG A 132 -2.43 13.73 -1.93
C ARG A 132 -3.68 13.91 -1.09
N GLU A 133 -4.29 15.10 -1.15
CA GLU A 133 -5.54 15.40 -0.45
C GLU A 133 -6.62 14.35 -0.72
N ARG A 134 -6.81 13.97 -1.99
CA ARG A 134 -7.76 12.94 -2.41
C ARG A 134 -7.48 11.58 -1.76
N ASP A 135 -6.21 11.22 -1.60
CA ASP A 135 -5.79 9.93 -1.03
C ASP A 135 -6.14 9.90 0.47
N ILE A 136 -5.85 10.99 1.18
CA ILE A 136 -6.19 11.17 2.59
C ILE A 136 -7.70 11.19 2.78
N GLN A 137 -8.45 11.95 1.97
CA GLN A 137 -9.91 11.98 2.02
C GLN A 137 -10.52 10.58 1.81
N ALA A 138 -9.94 9.76 0.93
CA ALA A 138 -10.37 8.38 0.76
C ALA A 138 -10.12 7.56 2.03
N LEU A 139 -8.92 7.62 2.60
CA LEU A 139 -8.55 6.90 3.82
C LEU A 139 -9.44 7.30 5.01
N MET A 140 -9.64 8.61 5.22
CA MET A 140 -10.43 9.15 6.34
C MET A 140 -11.87 8.64 6.35
N LYS A 141 -12.48 8.40 5.19
CA LYS A 141 -13.82 7.81 5.11
C LYS A 141 -13.92 6.42 5.75
N GLY A 142 -12.82 5.66 5.77
CA GLY A 142 -12.73 4.35 6.41
C GLY A 142 -12.46 4.49 7.89
N VAL A 143 -11.54 5.38 8.27
CA VAL A 143 -11.21 5.69 9.67
C VAL A 143 -12.47 6.11 10.44
N LEU A 144 -13.28 7.00 9.87
CA LEU A 144 -14.53 7.47 10.50
C LEU A 144 -15.57 6.38 10.72
N LYS A 145 -15.49 5.24 10.01
CA LYS A 145 -16.43 4.12 10.12
C LYS A 145 -15.92 2.99 11.00
N ASN A 146 -14.62 2.93 11.23
CA ASN A 146 -13.99 1.86 11.96
C ASN A 146 -13.99 2.20 13.47
N SER A 147 -14.32 1.20 14.29
CA SER A 147 -14.38 1.35 15.75
C SER A 147 -13.21 0.69 16.49
N THR A 148 -12.28 0.07 15.76
CA THR A 148 -11.19 -0.74 16.33
C THR A 148 -9.83 -0.06 16.20
N LEU A 149 -9.68 0.85 15.23
CA LEU A 149 -8.45 1.56 14.92
C LEU A 149 -8.08 2.48 16.08
N CYS A 150 -6.94 2.19 16.69
CA CYS A 150 -6.41 2.91 17.83
C CYS A 150 -5.23 3.81 17.44
N HIS A 151 -4.55 3.49 16.34
CA HIS A 151 -3.37 4.23 15.90
C HIS A 151 -3.34 4.41 14.37
N LEU A 152 -3.16 5.66 13.94
CA LEU A 152 -2.88 6.01 12.56
C LEU A 152 -1.69 6.96 12.51
N SER A 153 -0.61 6.53 11.88
CA SER A 153 0.58 7.34 11.63
C SER A 153 0.75 7.62 10.13
N MET A 154 1.15 8.84 9.81
CA MET A 154 1.46 9.31 8.44
C MET A 154 2.80 10.06 8.42
N GLU A 155 3.82 9.49 9.03
CA GLU A 155 5.15 10.09 9.13
C GLU A 155 5.80 10.32 7.76
N TYR A 156 6.44 11.48 7.58
CA TYR A 156 7.15 11.85 6.36
C TYR A 156 6.31 11.72 5.07
N CYS A 157 4.98 11.62 5.19
CA CYS A 157 4.09 11.67 4.05
C CYS A 157 4.00 13.12 3.56
N ARG A 158 4.31 13.36 2.29
CA ARG A 158 4.19 14.70 1.71
C ARG A 158 2.72 15.00 1.45
N VAL A 159 2.07 15.63 2.42
CA VAL A 159 0.67 16.07 2.31
C VAL A 159 0.65 17.46 1.69
N GLY A 160 0.03 17.59 0.51
CA GLY A 160 -0.36 18.90 -0.02
C GLY A 160 0.71 19.73 -0.73
N ASP A 161 1.92 19.22 -0.98
CA ASP A 161 2.82 19.92 -1.90
C ASP A 161 2.28 19.76 -3.33
N THR A 162 1.65 20.80 -3.84
CA THR A 162 1.48 21.15 -5.26
C THR A 162 2.84 21.39 -5.93
N GLY A 163 3.88 20.64 -5.53
CA GLY A 163 5.23 20.73 -6.04
C GLY A 163 5.28 20.12 -7.44
N LEU A 164 5.03 20.96 -8.44
CA LEU A 164 5.40 20.81 -9.84
C LEU A 164 5.29 19.35 -10.32
N GLU A 165 4.07 18.92 -10.67
CA GLU A 165 3.92 17.86 -11.66
C GLU A 165 4.56 18.39 -12.96
N SER A 166 5.87 18.19 -13.10
CA SER A 166 6.50 18.17 -14.39
C SER A 166 5.94 16.94 -15.08
N GLU A 167 4.82 17.15 -15.77
CA GLU A 167 4.37 16.29 -16.86
C GLU A 167 5.52 16.20 -17.85
N SER A 168 6.44 15.27 -17.60
CA SER A 168 7.35 14.78 -18.63
C SER A 168 6.53 13.87 -19.53
N SER A 169 5.66 14.51 -20.32
CA SER A 169 5.03 13.90 -21.49
C SER A 169 6.16 13.56 -22.44
N PHE A 170 6.50 12.28 -22.52
CA PHE A 170 7.20 11.74 -23.67
C PHE A 170 6.18 11.68 -24.82
N TYR A 171 6.25 12.66 -25.71
CA TYR A 171 5.87 12.56 -27.12
C TYR A 171 6.88 13.32 -27.97
#